data_AF-A0A7J8L9N5-F1
#
_entry.id   AF-A0A7J8L9N5-F1
#
_cell.length_a   1.000
_cell.length_b   1.000
_cell.length_c   1.000
_cell.angle_alpha   90.00
_cell.angle_beta   90.00
_cell.angle_gamma   90.00
#
_symmetry.space_group_name_H-M   'P 1'
#
loop_
_entity.id
_entity.type
_entity.pdbx_description
1 polymer ?
#
loop_
_entity_poly.entity_id
_entity_poly.type
_entity_poly.pdbx_seq_one_letter_code
_entity_poly.pdbx_strand_id
1 'polypeptide(L)'
;MKTEEDAFWMLAVLLENVLVNDCYTNNLSGCHVEQRVFKDLLAKKCPRIAAHLEALEFDVSLVATEWFLCLFSKSLPSETTLRVWDVLFYEGAKVLFHAALAIFMMKEDELLLTHQVGDIINILQRTTHHLFDPDELLTVAFDKIGFMTTNTISKQRKKQEPEVMKELDERLRRLNSLRTDDK
;
A
#
# COMPACT_ATOMS: atom_id res chain seq x y z
N MET A 1 -28.00 -15.58 -3.14
CA MET A 1 -26.64 -16.12 -3.30
C MET A 1 -25.95 -15.25 -4.32
N LYS A 2 -24.75 -14.72 -4.06
CA LYS A 2 -24.04 -13.93 -5.08
C LYS A 2 -23.58 -14.85 -6.20
N THR A 3 -23.78 -14.42 -7.43
CA THR A 3 -23.42 -15.17 -8.64
C THR A 3 -21.98 -14.87 -9.06
N GLU A 4 -21.42 -15.68 -9.95
CA GLU A 4 -20.14 -15.39 -10.60
C GLU A 4 -20.20 -14.05 -11.36
N GLU A 5 -21.33 -13.77 -12.02
CA GLU A 5 -21.57 -12.52 -12.73
C GLU A 5 -21.53 -11.30 -11.77
N ASP A 6 -22.16 -11.41 -10.60
CA ASP A 6 -22.08 -10.36 -9.58
C ASP A 6 -20.65 -10.11 -9.13
N ALA A 7 -19.85 -11.18 -8.95
CA ALA A 7 -18.45 -11.07 -8.57
C ALA A 7 -17.61 -10.40 -9.67
N PHE A 8 -17.86 -10.74 -10.94
CA PHE A 8 -17.21 -10.10 -12.09
C PHE A 8 -17.49 -8.60 -12.14
N TRP A 9 -18.76 -8.20 -12.05
CA TRP A 9 -19.12 -6.78 -12.11
C TRP A 9 -18.62 -5.99 -10.90
N MET A 10 -18.60 -6.61 -9.71
CA MET A 10 -17.96 -6.01 -8.53
C MET A 10 -16.46 -5.80 -8.74
N LEU A 11 -15.76 -6.75 -9.36
CA LEU A 11 -14.35 -6.59 -9.70
C LEU A 11 -14.13 -5.48 -10.74
N ALA A 12 -14.96 -5.43 -11.78
CA ALA A 12 -14.89 -4.35 -12.79
C ALA A 12 -15.02 -2.97 -12.14
N VAL A 13 -16.05 -2.75 -11.32
CA VAL A 13 -16.26 -1.48 -10.60
C VAL A 13 -15.09 -1.17 -9.66
N LEU A 14 -14.57 -2.17 -8.96
CA LEU A 14 -13.42 -2.01 -8.07
C LEU A 14 -12.20 -1.50 -8.84
N LEU A 15 -11.88 -2.11 -9.99
CA LEU A 15 -10.72 -1.75 -10.80
C LEU A 15 -10.89 -0.41 -11.54
N GLU A 16 -12.10 -0.11 -12.02
CA GLU A 16 -12.35 1.04 -12.91
C GLU A 16 -12.82 2.30 -12.16
N ASN A 17 -13.40 2.16 -10.96
CA ASN A 17 -14.05 3.28 -10.27
C ASN A 17 -13.57 3.50 -8.83
N VAL A 18 -13.06 2.46 -8.16
CA VAL A 18 -12.68 2.57 -6.73
C VAL A 18 -11.18 2.72 -6.54
N LEU A 19 -10.40 1.85 -7.18
CA LEU A 19 -8.94 1.86 -7.08
C LEU A 19 -8.33 2.98 -7.92
N VAL A 20 -7.04 3.25 -7.71
CA VAL A 20 -6.32 4.19 -8.57
C VAL A 20 -6.11 3.56 -9.94
N ASN A 21 -6.22 4.39 -10.98
CA ASN A 21 -5.93 3.98 -12.35
C ASN A 21 -4.51 3.45 -12.47
N ASP A 22 -4.30 2.60 -13.48
CA ASP A 22 -3.00 2.05 -13.85
C ASP A 22 -2.27 1.22 -12.77
N CYS A 23 -2.99 0.78 -11.73
CA CYS A 23 -2.42 -0.16 -10.74
C CYS A 23 -2.04 -1.51 -11.35
N TYR A 24 -2.74 -1.94 -12.41
CA TYR A 24 -2.60 -3.26 -13.03
C TYR A 24 -2.11 -3.19 -14.48
N THR A 25 -1.49 -2.08 -14.88
CA THR A 25 -0.80 -1.96 -16.18
C THR A 25 0.55 -2.67 -16.14
N ASN A 26 1.15 -2.93 -17.30
CA ASN A 26 2.44 -3.65 -17.42
C ASN A 26 3.59 -3.02 -16.61
N ASN A 27 3.55 -1.71 -16.37
CA ASN A 27 4.57 -0.99 -15.61
C ASN A 27 4.13 -0.65 -14.18
N LEU A 28 2.93 -1.07 -13.76
CA LEU A 28 2.37 -0.86 -12.42
C LEU A 28 2.43 0.61 -11.97
N SER A 29 2.29 1.57 -12.90
CA SER A 29 2.48 2.99 -12.61
C SER A 29 1.57 3.48 -11.49
N GLY A 30 0.31 3.05 -11.46
CA GLY A 30 -0.62 3.36 -10.37
C GLY A 30 -0.16 2.83 -9.02
N CYS A 31 0.41 1.62 -8.97
CA CYS A 31 0.92 1.03 -7.74
C CYS A 31 2.15 1.80 -7.22
N HIS A 32 3.06 2.20 -8.11
CA HIS A 32 4.19 3.05 -7.74
C HIS A 32 3.76 4.43 -7.20
N VAL A 33 2.67 5.00 -7.74
CA VAL A 33 2.07 6.22 -7.20
C VAL A 33 1.56 5.97 -5.77
N GLU A 34 0.81 4.89 -5.53
CA GLU A 34 0.34 4.54 -4.18
C GLU A 34 1.51 4.35 -3.20
N GLN A 35 2.58 3.68 -3.60
CA GLN A 35 3.78 3.47 -2.76
C GLN A 35 4.43 4.79 -2.35
N ARG A 36 4.55 5.75 -3.27
CA ARG A 36 5.09 7.08 -2.96
C ARG A 36 4.16 7.89 -2.06
N VAL A 37 2.85 7.86 -2.34
CA VAL A 37 1.86 8.51 -1.47
C VAL A 37 1.90 7.90 -0.08
N PHE A 38 2.01 6.58 0.03
CA PHE A 38 2.16 5.89 1.30
C PHE A 38 3.42 6.31 2.04
N LYS A 39 4.58 6.42 1.36
CA LYS A 39 5.83 6.92 1.94
C LYS A 39 5.66 8.34 2.51
N ASP A 40 5.04 9.25 1.75
CA ASP A 40 4.73 10.62 2.20
C ASP A 40 3.79 10.61 3.43
N LEU A 41 2.79 9.74 3.44
CA LEU A 41 1.85 9.60 4.56
C LEU A 41 2.53 9.02 5.80
N LEU A 42 3.41 8.03 5.64
CA LEU A 42 4.17 7.43 6.74
C LEU A 42 5.07 8.47 7.40
N ALA A 43 5.78 9.29 6.60
CA ALA A 43 6.57 10.41 7.11
C ALA A 43 5.73 11.43 7.88
N LYS A 44 4.50 11.69 7.44
CA LYS A 44 3.60 12.65 8.09
C LYS A 44 2.93 12.12 9.35
N LYS A 45 2.52 10.85 9.35
CA LYS A 45 1.66 10.25 10.38
C LYS A 45 2.44 9.43 11.40
N CYS A 46 3.52 8.78 10.98
CA CYS A 46 4.39 7.97 11.83
C CYS A 46 5.86 8.41 11.66
N PRO A 47 6.21 9.67 11.99
CA PRO A 47 7.51 10.26 11.64
C PRO A 47 8.70 9.51 12.25
N ARG A 48 8.54 8.95 13.45
CA ARG A 48 9.59 8.14 14.11
C ARG A 48 9.90 6.87 13.32
N ILE A 49 8.87 6.16 12.91
CA ILE A 49 9.00 4.97 12.06
C ILE A 49 9.62 5.35 10.72
N ALA A 50 9.11 6.39 10.06
CA ALA A 50 9.61 6.81 8.76
C ALA A 50 11.11 7.17 8.78
N ALA A 51 11.56 7.92 9.80
CA ALA A 51 12.96 8.27 9.96
C ALA A 51 13.84 7.03 10.20
N HIS A 52 13.36 6.07 10.99
CA HIS A 52 14.07 4.81 11.23
C HIS A 52 14.18 3.94 9.98
N LEU A 53 13.09 3.81 9.21
CA LEU A 53 13.10 3.09 7.94
C LEU A 53 14.04 3.75 6.93
N GLU A 54 14.08 5.08 6.87
CA GLU A 54 14.99 5.82 6.00
C GLU A 54 16.46 5.61 6.40
N ALA A 55 16.78 5.60 7.69
CA ALA A 55 18.14 5.33 8.18
C ALA A 55 18.61 3.90 7.86
N LEU A 56 17.68 2.95 7.72
CA LEU A 56 17.95 1.57 7.32
C LEU A 56 17.82 1.34 5.80
N GLU A 57 17.62 2.41 5.02
CA GLU A 57 17.38 2.35 3.57
C GLU A 57 16.25 1.37 3.18
N PHE A 58 15.25 1.23 4.05
CA PHE A 58 14.14 0.32 3.82
C PHE A 58 13.21 0.85 2.73
N ASP A 59 13.04 0.08 1.65
CA ASP A 59 12.06 0.38 0.62
C ASP A 59 10.68 -0.20 1.00
N VAL A 60 9.70 0.69 1.21
CA VAL A 60 8.32 0.31 1.49
C VAL A 60 7.68 -0.54 0.40
N SER A 61 8.19 -0.50 -0.83
CA SER A 61 7.71 -1.34 -1.94
C SER A 61 7.83 -2.85 -1.64
N LEU A 62 8.78 -3.24 -0.77
CA LEU A 62 9.02 -4.63 -0.38
C LEU A 62 7.82 -5.29 0.30
N VAL A 63 6.96 -4.50 0.94
CA VAL A 63 5.71 -4.98 1.58
C VAL A 63 4.47 -4.39 0.93
N ALA A 64 4.51 -3.12 0.53
CA ALA A 64 3.34 -2.39 0.06
C ALA A 64 2.87 -2.81 -1.34
N THR A 65 3.75 -3.37 -2.18
CA THR A 65 3.36 -3.86 -3.52
C THR A 65 2.23 -4.89 -3.42
N GLU A 66 2.41 -5.92 -2.58
CA GLU A 66 1.40 -6.95 -2.38
C GLU A 66 0.15 -6.39 -1.71
N TRP A 67 0.32 -5.54 -0.70
CA TRP A 67 -0.80 -4.95 0.04
C TRP A 67 -1.75 -4.17 -0.87
N PHE A 68 -1.21 -3.35 -1.78
CA PHE A 68 -2.03 -2.52 -2.68
C PHE A 68 -2.55 -3.29 -3.89
N LEU A 69 -1.78 -4.21 -4.47
CA LEU A 69 -2.24 -4.99 -5.64
C LEU A 69 -3.20 -6.12 -5.26
N CYS A 70 -3.07 -6.69 -4.06
CA CYS A 70 -3.94 -7.76 -3.60
C CYS A 70 -4.97 -7.26 -2.58
N LEU A 71 -5.04 -5.96 -2.31
CA LEU A 71 -5.98 -5.36 -1.36
C LEU A 71 -5.96 -6.07 0.00
N PHE A 72 -4.75 -6.41 0.46
CA PHE A 72 -4.47 -7.22 1.66
C PHE A 72 -5.02 -8.65 1.69
N SER A 73 -5.69 -9.14 0.64
CA SER A 73 -6.28 -10.50 0.62
C SER A 73 -5.27 -11.64 0.73
N LYS A 74 -4.01 -11.37 0.39
CA LYS A 74 -2.92 -12.33 0.54
C LYS A 74 -2.21 -12.24 1.90
N SER A 75 -2.27 -11.07 2.54
CA SER A 75 -1.42 -10.74 3.69
C SER A 75 -2.15 -10.75 5.02
N LEU A 76 -3.49 -10.60 5.03
CA LEU A 76 -4.32 -10.64 6.24
C LEU A 76 -5.19 -11.91 6.29
N PRO A 77 -5.60 -12.38 7.48
CA PRO A 77 -6.64 -13.39 7.62
C PRO A 77 -7.93 -12.97 6.92
N SER A 78 -8.70 -13.93 6.43
CA SER A 78 -9.87 -13.68 5.59
C SER A 78 -10.91 -12.78 6.25
N GLU A 79 -11.15 -12.95 7.54
CA GLU A 79 -12.07 -12.19 8.36
C GLU A 79 -11.66 -10.71 8.39
N THR A 80 -10.37 -10.45 8.59
CA THR A 80 -9.80 -9.09 8.61
C THR A 80 -9.80 -8.47 7.22
N THR A 81 -9.44 -9.24 6.17
CA THR A 81 -9.54 -8.78 4.78
C THR A 81 -10.97 -8.34 4.46
N LEU A 82 -11.98 -9.16 4.79
CA LEU A 82 -13.38 -8.84 4.49
C LEU A 82 -13.83 -7.56 5.20
N ARG A 83 -13.42 -7.34 6.45
CA ARG A 83 -13.71 -6.09 7.17
C ARG A 83 -13.02 -4.87 6.57
N VAL A 84 -11.76 -5.01 6.12
CA VAL A 84 -11.08 -3.95 5.35
C VAL A 84 -11.83 -3.68 4.04
N TRP A 85 -12.35 -4.72 3.38
CA TRP A 85 -13.10 -4.60 2.13
C TRP A 85 -14.47 -3.94 2.32
N ASP A 86 -15.19 -4.23 3.39
CA ASP A 86 -16.45 -3.55 3.73
C ASP A 86 -16.24 -2.03 3.79
N VAL A 87 -15.17 -1.60 4.47
CA VAL A 87 -14.84 -0.17 4.58
C VAL A 87 -14.29 0.37 3.26
N LEU A 88 -13.52 -0.42 2.49
CA LEU A 88 -13.04 -0.05 1.15
C LEU A 88 -14.19 0.28 0.20
N PHE A 89 -15.24 -0.56 0.16
CA PHE A 89 -16.39 -0.34 -0.71
C PHE A 89 -17.24 0.85 -0.24
N TYR A 90 -17.21 1.21 1.04
CA TYR A 90 -17.96 2.33 1.60
C TYR A 90 -17.20 3.67 1.51
N GLU A 91 -15.93 3.71 1.92
CA GLU A 91 -15.08 4.91 2.02
C GLU A 91 -14.15 5.11 0.81
N GLY A 92 -13.94 4.09 -0.01
CA GLY A 92 -13.04 4.09 -1.16
C GLY A 92 -11.58 3.72 -0.83
N ALA A 93 -10.72 3.73 -1.87
CA ALA A 93 -9.34 3.20 -1.81
C ALA A 93 -8.42 3.82 -0.75
N LYS A 94 -8.77 4.98 -0.17
CA LYS A 94 -8.00 5.59 0.93
C LYS A 94 -7.89 4.69 2.17
N VAL A 95 -8.79 3.73 2.33
CA VAL A 95 -8.79 2.76 3.43
C VAL A 95 -7.53 1.90 3.42
N LEU A 96 -7.00 1.58 2.24
CA LEU A 96 -5.77 0.78 2.12
C LEU A 96 -4.58 1.48 2.78
N PHE A 97 -4.50 2.81 2.68
CA PHE A 97 -3.48 3.59 3.39
C PHE A 97 -3.70 3.59 4.90
N HIS A 98 -4.94 3.67 5.38
CA HIS A 98 -5.21 3.60 6.83
C HIS A 98 -4.78 2.24 7.38
N ALA A 99 -5.14 1.15 6.71
CA ALA A 99 -4.74 -0.20 7.09
C ALA A 99 -3.20 -0.36 7.09
N ALA A 100 -2.52 0.07 6.03
CA ALA A 100 -1.06 0.02 5.95
C ALA A 100 -0.39 0.80 7.08
N LEU A 101 -0.80 2.06 7.32
CA LEU A 101 -0.25 2.90 8.38
C LEU A 101 -0.51 2.30 9.77
N ALA A 102 -1.70 1.73 9.98
CA ALA A 102 -2.06 1.08 11.22
C ALA A 102 -1.14 -0.10 11.53
N ILE A 103 -0.86 -0.96 10.54
CA ILE A 103 0.04 -2.12 10.71
C ILE A 103 1.43 -1.66 11.18
N PHE A 104 1.98 -0.60 10.57
CA PHE A 104 3.26 -0.04 11.02
C PHE A 104 3.16 0.53 12.44
N MET A 105 2.10 1.27 12.75
CA MET A 105 1.94 1.91 14.06
C MET A 105 1.69 0.91 15.19
N MET A 106 0.99 -0.21 14.92
CA MET A 106 0.80 -1.31 15.89
C MET A 106 2.12 -1.94 16.34
N LYS A 107 3.15 -1.83 15.50
CA LYS A 107 4.47 -2.42 15.74
C LYS A 107 5.58 -1.39 15.85
N GLU A 108 5.25 -0.13 16.15
CA GLU A 108 6.23 0.96 16.26
C GLU A 108 7.40 0.57 17.18
N ASP A 109 7.12 0.10 18.38
CA ASP A 109 8.17 -0.23 19.36
C ASP A 109 9.07 -1.39 18.91
N GLU A 110 8.50 -2.45 18.32
CA GLU A 110 9.28 -3.57 17.77
C GLU A 110 10.14 -3.12 16.57
N LEU A 111 9.56 -2.30 15.67
CA LEU A 111 10.24 -1.80 14.48
C LEU A 111 11.40 -0.87 14.83
N LEU A 112 11.25 0.01 15.82
CA LEU A 112 12.30 0.94 16.23
C LEU A 112 13.52 0.25 16.87
N LEU A 113 13.38 -1.02 17.27
CA LEU A 113 14.48 -1.83 17.82
C LEU A 113 15.22 -2.63 16.75
N THR A 114 14.74 -2.67 15.50
CA THR A 114 15.41 -3.42 14.44
C THR A 114 16.61 -2.68 13.86
N HIS A 115 17.59 -3.43 13.36
CA HIS A 115 18.76 -2.88 12.68
C HIS A 115 18.96 -3.40 11.26
N GLN A 116 18.06 -4.26 10.77
CA GLN A 116 18.17 -4.86 9.44
C GLN A 116 16.81 -4.85 8.73
N VAL A 117 16.85 -4.68 7.40
CA VAL A 117 15.67 -4.71 6.52
C VAL A 117 14.89 -6.03 6.66
N GLY A 118 15.58 -7.17 6.76
CA GLY A 118 14.93 -8.48 6.89
C GLY A 118 14.09 -8.61 8.15
N ASP A 119 14.53 -8.02 9.26
CA ASP A 119 13.80 -8.06 10.54
C ASP A 119 12.49 -7.27 10.44
N ILE A 120 12.51 -6.11 9.76
CA ILE A 120 11.31 -5.31 9.49
C ILE A 120 10.30 -6.11 8.67
N ILE A 121 10.74 -6.74 7.57
CA ILE A 121 9.86 -7.55 6.71
C ILE A 121 9.23 -8.68 7.52
N ASN A 122 10.03 -9.39 8.32
CA ASN A 122 9.55 -10.49 9.15
C ASN A 122 8.53 -10.03 10.19
N ILE A 123 8.76 -8.90 10.87
CA ILE A 123 7.81 -8.33 11.83
C ILE A 123 6.50 -7.99 11.14
N LEU A 124 6.55 -7.31 10.00
CA LEU A 124 5.35 -6.88 9.27
C LEU A 124 4.56 -8.09 8.76
N GLN A 125 5.21 -9.06 8.11
CA GLN A 125 4.56 -10.28 7.61
C GLN A 125 3.97 -11.12 8.74
N ARG A 126 4.71 -11.31 9.84
CA ARG A 126 4.19 -12.01 11.03
C ARG A 126 2.96 -11.29 11.57
N THR A 127 3.01 -9.96 11.65
CA THR A 127 1.90 -9.15 12.17
C THR A 127 0.67 -9.29 11.29
N THR A 128 0.81 -9.10 9.98
CA THR A 128 -0.33 -9.19 9.06
C THR A 128 -0.95 -10.58 9.07
N HIS A 129 -0.15 -11.66 9.07
CA HIS A 129 -0.68 -13.03 9.08
C HIS A 129 -1.40 -13.44 10.37
N HIS A 130 -1.14 -12.76 11.50
CA HIS A 130 -1.75 -13.08 12.80
C HIS A 130 -2.79 -12.05 13.26
N LEU A 131 -3.17 -11.11 12.39
CA LEU A 131 -4.14 -10.07 12.69
C LEU A 131 -5.56 -10.60 12.52
N PHE A 132 -5.98 -11.51 13.40
CA PHE A 132 -7.29 -12.18 13.36
C PHE A 132 -8.43 -11.34 13.91
N ASP A 133 -8.12 -10.29 14.68
CA ASP A 133 -9.10 -9.34 15.18
C ASP A 133 -9.15 -8.11 14.25
N PRO A 134 -10.19 -7.97 13.42
CA PRO A 134 -10.30 -6.83 12.53
C PRO A 134 -10.52 -5.52 13.28
N ASP A 135 -11.14 -5.56 14.45
CA ASP A 135 -11.45 -4.35 15.23
C ASP A 135 -10.16 -3.76 15.82
N GLU A 136 -9.17 -4.59 16.15
CA GLU A 136 -7.83 -4.13 16.54
C GLU A 136 -7.19 -3.28 15.42
N LEU A 137 -7.22 -3.78 14.18
CA LEU A 137 -6.71 -3.05 13.02
C LEU A 137 -7.49 -1.76 12.78
N LEU A 138 -8.82 -1.85 12.71
CA LEU A 138 -9.68 -0.73 12.33
C LEU A 138 -9.67 0.38 13.39
N THR A 139 -9.60 0.02 14.68
CA THR A 139 -9.45 1.00 15.78
C THR A 139 -8.19 1.83 15.57
N VAL A 140 -7.05 1.18 15.32
CA VAL A 140 -5.78 1.90 15.08
C VAL A 140 -5.86 2.72 13.78
N ALA A 141 -6.44 2.14 12.73
CA ALA A 141 -6.57 2.77 11.42
C ALA A 141 -7.41 4.05 11.43
N PHE A 142 -8.51 4.09 12.18
CA PHE A 142 -9.43 5.23 12.17
C PHE A 142 -9.31 6.16 13.37
N ASP A 143 -8.98 5.65 14.56
CA ASP A 143 -8.93 6.47 15.77
C ASP A 143 -7.55 7.13 15.96
N LYS A 144 -6.47 6.41 15.65
CA LYS A 144 -5.11 6.87 15.94
C LYS A 144 -4.43 7.58 14.77
N ILE A 145 -4.56 7.05 13.54
CA ILE A 145 -3.99 7.70 12.34
C ILE A 145 -4.71 9.03 12.03
N GLY A 146 -5.97 9.13 12.43
CA GLY A 146 -6.83 10.28 12.20
C GLY A 146 -7.27 10.41 10.74
N PHE A 147 -8.06 11.45 10.48
CA PHE A 147 -8.80 11.57 9.23
C PHE A 147 -7.91 11.78 8.00
N MET A 148 -8.21 11.05 6.93
CA MET A 148 -7.69 11.29 5.58
C MET A 148 -8.86 11.42 4.61
N THR A 149 -8.95 12.56 3.91
CA THR A 149 -10.00 12.75 2.89
C THR A 149 -9.58 12.17 1.55
N THR A 150 -10.55 11.71 0.76
CA THR A 150 -10.34 11.34 -0.64
C THR A 150 -9.69 12.48 -1.42
N ASN A 151 -10.12 13.73 -1.20
CA ASN A 151 -9.54 14.90 -1.86
C ASN A 151 -8.06 15.11 -1.55
N THR A 152 -7.65 14.91 -0.29
CA THR A 152 -6.23 14.99 0.10
C THR A 152 -5.43 13.90 -0.60
N ILE A 153 -5.92 12.67 -0.63
CA ILE A 153 -5.25 11.54 -1.30
C ILE A 153 -5.15 11.78 -2.80
N SER A 154 -6.22 12.21 -3.47
CA SER A 154 -6.20 12.55 -4.89
C SER A 154 -5.19 13.66 -5.21
N LYS A 155 -5.02 14.66 -4.33
CA LYS A 155 -3.98 15.69 -4.48
C LYS A 155 -2.58 15.11 -4.35
N GLN A 156 -2.34 14.20 -3.39
CA GLN A 156 -1.04 13.54 -3.23
C GLN A 156 -0.71 12.65 -4.43
N ARG A 157 -1.67 11.90 -4.96
CA ARG A 157 -1.51 11.08 -6.18
C ARG A 157 -1.06 11.95 -7.37
N LYS A 158 -1.79 13.03 -7.65
CA LYS A 158 -1.45 13.99 -8.72
C LYS A 158 -0.07 14.63 -8.54
N LYS A 159 0.38 14.83 -7.30
CA LYS A 159 1.71 15.34 -7.00
C LYS A 159 2.80 14.32 -7.34
N GLN A 160 2.58 13.04 -7.05
CA GLN A 160 3.59 11.99 -7.20
C GLN A 160 3.64 11.38 -8.60
N GLU A 161 2.54 11.42 -9.35
CA GLU A 161 2.40 10.84 -10.69
C GLU A 161 3.51 11.27 -11.69
N PRO A 162 3.88 12.55 -11.84
CA PRO A 162 4.93 12.95 -12.77
C PRO A 162 6.31 12.35 -12.44
N GLU A 163 6.64 12.26 -11.14
CA GLU A 163 7.90 11.69 -10.68
C GLU A 163 7.96 10.18 -10.94
N VAL A 164 6.85 9.47 -10.73
CA VAL A 164 6.75 8.04 -11.06
C VAL A 164 6.94 7.81 -12.55
N MET A 165 6.25 8.58 -13.40
CA MET A 165 6.35 8.42 -14.84
C MET A 165 7.77 8.68 -15.34
N LYS A 166 8.44 9.72 -14.81
CA LYS A 166 9.84 10.01 -15.11
C LYS A 166 10.77 8.84 -14.75
N GLU A 167 10.63 8.27 -13.55
CA GLU A 167 11.46 7.14 -13.13
C GLU A 167 11.22 5.87 -13.96
N LEU A 168 9.96 5.59 -14.32
CA LEU A 168 9.63 4.45 -15.17
C LEU A 168 10.20 4.62 -16.58
N ASP A 169 10.13 5.82 -17.15
CA ASP A 169 10.73 6.15 -18.45
C ASP A 169 12.26 6.01 -18.42
N GLU A 170 12.91 6.51 -17.37
CA GLU A 170 14.36 6.35 -17.18
C GLU A 170 14.75 4.88 -17.07
N ARG A 171 14.01 4.08 -16.30
CA ARG A 171 14.23 2.63 -16.18
C ARG A 171 14.07 1.93 -17.53
N LEU A 172 13.04 2.27 -18.30
CA LEU A 172 12.79 1.69 -19.62
C LEU A 172 13.92 2.03 -20.61
N ARG A 173 14.43 3.27 -20.59
CA ARG A 173 15.58 3.68 -21.42
C ARG A 173 16.84 2.90 -21.06
N ARG A 174 17.13 2.72 -19.77
CA ARG A 174 18.27 1.90 -19.29
C ARG A 174 18.17 0.44 -19.73
N LEU A 175 16.98 -0.15 -19.66
CA LEU A 175 16.76 -1.53 -20.13
C LEU A 175 16.95 -1.66 -21.64
N ASN A 176 16.49 -0.67 -22.40
CA ASN A 176 16.66 -0.66 -23.85
C ASN A 176 18.12 -0.51 -24.27
N SER A 177 18.93 0.31 -23.56
CA SER A 177 20.35 0.47 -23.87
C SER A 177 21.15 -0.82 -23.61
N LEU A 178 20.86 -1.53 -22.51
CA LEU A 178 21.52 -2.83 -22.23
C LEU A 178 21.23 -3.86 -23.34
N ARG A 179 19.99 -3.89 -23.84
CA ARG A 179 19.60 -4.81 -24.92
C ARG A 179 20.21 -4.48 -26.28
N THR A 180 20.64 -3.24 -26.50
CA THR A 180 21.36 -2.85 -27.72
C THR A 180 22.85 -3.16 -27.66
N ASP A 181 23.43 -3.23 -26.46
CA ASP A 181 24.86 -3.54 -26.26
C ASP A 181 25.16 -5.05 -26.38
N ASP A 182 24.14 -5.91 -26.21
CA ASP A 182 24.23 -7.37 -26.35
C ASP A 182 24.04 -7.89 -27.81
N LYS A 183 23.93 -7.00 -28.81
CA LYS A 183 23.74 -7.33 -30.23
C LYS A 183 24.91 -6.88 -31.10
#